data_AF-A0A2N7GEV3-F1
#
_entry.id   AF-A0A2N7GEV3-F1
#
_cell.length_a   1.000
_cell.length_b   1.000
_cell.length_c   1.000
_cell.angle_alpha   90.00
_cell.angle_beta   90.00
_cell.angle_gamma   90.00
#
_symmetry.space_group_name_H-M   'P 1'
#
loop_
_entity.id
_entity.type
_entity.pdbx_description
1 polymer ?
#
loop_
_entity_poly.entity_id
_entity_poly.type
_entity_poly.pdbx_seq_one_letter_code
_entity_poly.pdbx_strand_id
1 'polypeptide(L)'
;MLCSIYKSSKKEGTYLYIPKKDDFSQVPDTLMQVFGKPIFVMVIKLDKHNLAQVSKEVVIKSLADEGFFLQVPPPQENLLEKYKEQKAQQK
;
A
#
# COMPACT_ATOMS: atom_id res chain seq x y z
N MET A 1 -14.82 5.84 -8.40
CA MET A 1 -14.42 6.59 -7.18
C MET A 1 -13.12 7.36 -7.43
N LEU A 2 -13.00 8.60 -6.92
CA LEU A 2 -11.76 9.38 -6.91
C LEU A 2 -10.99 9.11 -5.62
N CYS A 3 -9.69 8.86 -5.72
CA CYS A 3 -8.84 8.58 -4.56
C CYS A 3 -7.53 9.35 -4.67
N SER A 4 -7.11 9.93 -3.55
CA SER A 4 -5.83 10.61 -3.42
C SER A 4 -4.79 9.63 -2.91
N ILE A 5 -3.65 9.55 -3.59
CA ILE A 5 -2.53 8.66 -3.25
C ILE A 5 -1.42 9.48 -2.61
N TYR A 6 -0.96 9.00 -1.46
CA TYR A 6 0.19 9.53 -0.73
C TYR A 6 1.26 8.45 -0.63
N LYS A 7 2.53 8.83 -0.74
CA LYS A 7 3.65 7.94 -0.45
C LYS A 7 4.22 8.25 0.92
N SER A 8 4.74 7.22 1.59
CA SER A 8 5.46 7.41 2.85
C SER A 8 6.80 8.11 2.58
N SER A 9 7.17 9.05 3.45
CA SER A 9 8.50 9.64 3.46
C SER A 9 9.55 8.75 4.13
N LYS A 10 9.12 7.74 4.90
CA LYS A 10 9.99 6.87 5.71
C LYS A 10 10.20 5.49 5.08
N LYS A 11 9.15 4.94 4.45
CA LYS A 11 9.16 3.60 3.86
C LYS A 11 8.90 3.68 2.37
N GLU A 12 9.93 3.41 1.58
CA GLU A 12 9.79 3.30 0.14
C GLU A 12 8.85 2.14 -0.23
N GLY A 13 8.08 2.33 -1.30
CA GLY A 13 7.08 1.36 -1.75
C GLY A 13 5.81 1.30 -0.89
N THR A 14 5.67 2.15 0.13
CA THR A 14 4.44 2.23 0.95
C THR A 14 3.55 3.37 0.47
N TYR A 15 2.30 3.04 0.14
CA TYR A 15 1.31 4.00 -0.38
C TYR A 15 0.03 3.99 0.44
N LEU A 16 -0.50 5.17 0.70
CA LEU A 16 -1.76 5.38 1.41
C LEU A 16 -2.78 5.97 0.44
N TYR A 17 -3.97 5.38 0.43
CA TYR A 17 -5.09 5.78 -0.40
C TYR A 17 -6.19 6.33 0.50
N ILE A 18 -6.69 7.51 0.18
CA ILE A 18 -7.79 8.15 0.90
C ILE A 18 -8.83 8.70 -0.08
N PRO A 19 -10.13 8.68 0.26
CA PRO A 19 -11.19 9.17 -0.62
C PRO A 19 -11.17 10.69 -0.74
N LYS A 20 -10.82 11.39 0.35
CA LYS A 20 -10.80 12.84 0.45
C LYS A 20 -9.37 13.31 0.63
N LYS A 21 -8.96 14.28 -0.19
CA LYS A 21 -7.60 14.83 -0.16
C LYS A 21 -7.33 15.49 1.20
N ASP A 22 -6.16 15.23 1.76
CA ASP A 22 -5.65 15.77 3.03
C ASP A 22 -6.49 15.43 4.27
N ASP A 23 -7.38 14.45 4.17
CA ASP A 23 -8.18 13.97 5.30
C ASP A 23 -7.65 12.61 5.79
N PHE A 24 -6.81 12.67 6.82
CA PHE A 24 -6.21 11.49 7.47
C PHE A 24 -6.93 11.11 8.76
N SER A 25 -8.10 11.69 9.03
CA SER A 25 -8.83 11.50 10.29
C SER A 25 -9.20 10.04 10.56
N GLN A 26 -9.39 9.25 9.50
CA GLN A 26 -9.71 7.83 9.57
C GLN A 26 -8.47 6.94 9.74
N VAL A 27 -7.27 7.50 9.62
CA VAL A 27 -6.02 6.73 9.66
C VAL A 27 -5.52 6.69 11.10
N PRO A 28 -5.30 5.50 11.70
CA PRO A 28 -4.80 5.39 13.05
C PRO A 28 -3.47 6.11 13.25
N ASP A 29 -3.30 6.80 14.38
CA ASP A 29 -2.07 7.53 14.72
C ASP A 29 -0.82 6.65 14.65
N THR A 30 -0.92 5.40 15.10
CA THR A 30 0.19 4.43 15.04
C THR A 30 0.63 4.18 13.60
N LEU A 31 -0.32 4.09 12.66
CA LEU A 31 -0.03 3.89 11.25
C LEU A 31 0.60 5.16 10.67
N MET A 32 0.07 6.34 11.00
CA MET A 32 0.66 7.63 10.62
C MET A 32 2.08 7.84 11.17
N GLN A 33 2.37 7.39 12.40
CA GLN A 33 3.72 7.46 12.98
C GLN A 33 4.73 6.64 12.18
N VAL A 34 4.34 5.42 11.79
CA VAL A 34 5.16 4.52 10.95
C VAL A 34 5.26 5.06 9.52
N PHE A 35 4.16 5.58 8.97
CA PHE A 35 4.09 6.15 7.63
C PHE A 35 4.89 7.45 7.52
N GLY A 36 5.04 8.20 8.61
CA GLY A 36 5.73 9.48 8.63
C GLY A 36 4.94 10.58 7.92
N LYS A 37 5.63 11.46 7.21
CA LYS A 37 4.99 12.58 6.53
C LYS A 37 4.41 12.08 5.20
N PRO A 38 3.08 12.10 5.00
CA PRO A 38 2.49 11.70 3.74
C PRO A 38 2.86 12.71 2.65
N ILE A 39 3.45 12.21 1.56
CA ILE A 39 3.81 13.04 0.39
C ILE A 39 2.77 12.76 -0.67
N PHE A 40 2.00 13.78 -1.06
CA PHE A 40 1.02 13.66 -2.13
C PHE A 40 1.70 13.25 -3.44
N VAL A 41 1.17 12.22 -4.09
CA VAL A 41 1.69 11.69 -5.36
C VAL A 41 0.78 12.11 -6.50
N MET A 42 -0.49 11.68 -6.44
CA MET A 42 -1.47 11.93 -7.49
C MET A 42 -2.89 11.63 -7.01
N VAL A 43 -3.89 12.10 -7.75
CA VAL A 43 -5.29 11.66 -7.63
C VAL A 43 -5.63 10.78 -8.82
N ILE A 44 -6.22 9.61 -8.56
CA ILE A 44 -6.65 8.69 -9.62
C ILE A 44 -8.15 8.40 -9.52
N LYS A 45 -8.76 8.09 -10.67
CA LYS A 45 -10.08 7.45 -10.73
C LYS A 45 -9.90 5.94 -10.79
N LEU A 46 -10.19 5.23 -9.68
CA LEU A 46 -10.10 3.76 -9.60
C LEU A 46 -10.94 3.03 -10.66
N ASP A 47 -11.93 3.72 -11.23
CA ASP A 47 -12.83 3.18 -12.26
C ASP A 47 -12.10 2.94 -13.60
N LYS A 48 -11.16 3.83 -13.95
CA LYS A 48 -10.45 3.83 -15.23
C LYS A 48 -8.99 3.37 -15.14
N HIS A 49 -8.45 3.28 -13.93
CA HIS A 49 -7.04 2.95 -13.71
C HIS A 49 -6.91 1.63 -12.96
N ASN A 50 -6.09 0.72 -13.50
CA ASN A 50 -5.68 -0.49 -12.80
C ASN A 50 -4.46 -0.19 -11.91
N LEU A 51 -4.50 -0.73 -10.70
CA LEU A 51 -3.40 -0.69 -9.75
C LEU A 51 -2.53 -1.94 -9.99
N ALA A 52 -1.21 -1.76 -10.13
CA ALA A 52 -0.31 -2.86 -10.47
C ALA A 52 -0.04 -3.81 -9.29
N GLN A 53 -0.07 -3.29 -8.07
CA GLN A 53 0.32 -4.05 -6.87
C GLN A 53 -0.88 -4.48 -6.01
N VAL A 54 -2.08 -3.98 -6.27
CA VAL A 54 -3.27 -4.25 -5.46
C VAL A 54 -4.53 -4.28 -6.31
N SER A 55 -5.51 -5.10 -5.94
CA SER A 55 -6.82 -5.14 -6.60
C SER A 55 -7.65 -3.92 -6.25
N LYS A 56 -8.14 -3.21 -7.27
CA LYS A 56 -9.02 -2.02 -7.11
C LYS A 56 -10.25 -2.29 -6.25
N GLU A 57 -10.82 -3.48 -6.32
CA GLU A 57 -12.02 -3.87 -5.56
C GLU A 57 -11.74 -3.89 -4.05
N VAL A 58 -10.56 -4.39 -3.65
CA VAL A 58 -10.11 -4.40 -2.26
C VAL A 58 -9.91 -2.97 -1.76
N VAL A 59 -9.32 -2.11 -2.59
CA VAL A 59 -9.15 -0.69 -2.26
C VAL A 59 -10.51 -0.02 -2.08
N ILE A 60 -11.44 -0.19 -3.01
CA ILE A 60 -12.80 0.40 -2.91
C ILE A 60 -13.50 -0.08 -1.64
N LYS A 61 -13.45 -1.37 -1.34
CA LYS A 61 -14.08 -1.95 -0.15
C LYS A 61 -13.47 -1.38 1.14
N SER A 62 -12.15 -1.33 1.22
CA SER A 62 -11.45 -0.81 2.42
C SER A 62 -11.69 0.69 2.61
N LEU A 63 -11.72 1.46 1.52
CA LEU A 63 -12.08 2.87 1.58
C LEU A 63 -13.55 3.10 1.99
N ALA A 64 -14.45 2.17 1.69
CA ALA A 64 -15.85 2.24 2.10
C ALA A 64 -16.08 1.82 3.56
N ASP A 65 -15.29 0.87 4.06
CA ASP A 65 -15.43 0.29 5.41
C ASP A 65 -14.58 1.04 6.44
N GLU A 66 -13.28 1.20 6.17
CA GLU A 66 -12.30 1.79 7.09
C GLU A 66 -12.01 3.27 6.78
N GLY A 67 -12.33 3.74 5.57
CA GLY A 67 -12.08 5.12 5.14
C GLY A 67 -10.67 5.39 4.63
N PHE A 68 -9.77 4.41 4.66
CA PHE A 68 -8.43 4.48 4.09
C PHE A 68 -7.99 3.09 3.58
N PHE A 69 -6.93 3.05 2.77
CA PHE A 69 -6.28 1.79 2.39
C PHE A 69 -4.76 1.96 2.38
N LEU A 70 -4.04 1.06 3.05
CA LEU A 70 -2.58 1.06 3.11
C LEU A 70 -2.00 -0.09 2.28
N GLN A 71 -1.20 0.28 1.27
CA GLN A 71 -0.36 -0.64 0.53
C GLN A 71 1.04 -0.66 1.14
N VAL A 72 1.44 -1.83 1.64
CA VAL A 72 2.82 -2.09 2.08
C VAL A 72 3.57 -2.88 1.01
N PRO A 73 4.87 -2.65 0.82
CA PRO A 73 5.64 -3.45 -0.13
C PRO A 73 5.73 -4.90 0.35
N PRO A 74 5.67 -5.89 -0.56
CA PRO A 74 5.88 -7.28 -0.18
C PRO A 74 7.29 -7.45 0.40
N PRO A 75 7.48 -8.36 1.38
CA PRO A 75 8.80 -8.67 1.90
C PRO A 75 9.69 -9.15 0.74
N GLN A 76 10.94 -8.70 0.72
CA GLN A 76 11.91 -9.16 -0.26
C GLN A 76 12.15 -10.66 -0.04
N GLU A 77 12.04 -11.45 -1.11
CA GLU A 77 12.35 -12.88 -1.04
C GLU A 77 13.84 -13.07 -0.72
N ASN A 78 14.13 -13.86 0.31
CA ASN A 78 15.49 -14.26 0.63
C ASN A 78 15.95 -15.35 -0.36
N LEU A 79 16.52 -14.92 -1.48
CA LEU A 79 16.98 -15.81 -2.56
C LEU A 79 18.01 -16.84 -2.08
N LEU A 80 18.77 -16.53 -1.03
CA LEU A 80 19.76 -17.45 -0.45
C LEU A 80 19.09 -18.63 0.25
N GLU A 81 18.01 -18.39 1.00
CA GLU A 81 17.25 -19.47 1.65
C GLU A 81 16.53 -20.33 0.62
N LYS A 82 15.90 -19.70 -0.37
CA LYS A 82 15.24 -20.39 -1.49
C LYS A 82 16.21 -21.31 -2.24
N TYR A 83 17.46 -20.86 -2.45
CA TYR A 83 18.52 -21.68 -3.05
C TYR A 83 18.94 -22.86 -2.17
N LYS A 84 19.07 -22.66 -0.85
CA LYS A 84 19.41 -23.74 0.10
C LYS A 84 18.33 -24.82 0.16
N GLU A 85 17.06 -24.42 0.18
CA GLU A 85 15.91 -25.34 0.16
C GLU A 85 15.86 -26.17 -1.14
N GLN A 86 16.06 -25.53 -2.30
CA GLN A 86 16.13 -26.22 -3.59
C GLN A 86 17.30 -27.23 -3.66
N LYS A 87 18.47 -26.88 -3.14
CA LYS A 87 19.63 -27.78 -3.05
C LYS A 87 19.40 -28.95 -2.09
N ALA A 88 18.66 -28.75 -1.00
CA ALA A 88 18.35 -29.80 -0.03
C ALA A 88 17.34 -30.83 -0.58
N GLN A 89 16.40 -30.40 -1.42
CA GLN A 89 15.42 -31.30 -2.07
C GLN A 89 15.98 -32.09 -3.27
N GLN A 90 17.15 -31.71 -3.79
CA GLN A 90 17.84 -32.42 -4.88
C GLN A 90 18.85 -33.48 -4.39
N LYS A 91 18.97 -33.68 -3.08
CA LYS A 91 19.78 -34.75 -2.47
C LYS A 91 18.87 -35.85 -1.93
#